data_AF-A0A534WW11-F1
#
_entry.id   AF-A0A534WW11-F1
#
_cell.length_a   1.000
_cell.length_b   1.000
_cell.length_c   1.000
_cell.angle_alpha   90.00
_cell.angle_beta   90.00
_cell.angle_gamma   90.00
#
_symmetry.space_group_name_H-M   'P 1'
#
loop_
_entity.id
_entity.type
_entity.pdbx_description
1 polymer ?
#
loop_
_entity_poly.entity_id
_entity_poly.type
_entity_poly.pdbx_seq_one_letter_code
_entity_poly.pdbx_strand_id
1 'polypeptide(L)' 'MEGRRARVPVKPGYFTVPDDPVEPPRLLGSRCRDCGEHFFPRRAICAKCMSERTED' A
#
# COMPACT_ATOMS: atom_id res chain seq x y z
N MET A 1 21.23 9.40 23.13
CA MET A 1 20.10 8.73 22.46
C MET A 1 20.47 8.66 21.00
N GLU A 2 21.20 7.61 20.62
CA GLU A 2 21.75 7.39 19.27
C GLU A 2 20.60 7.50 18.25
N GLY A 3 20.69 8.47 17.34
CA GLY A 3 19.60 8.87 16.46
C GLY A 3 19.15 7.71 15.57
N ARG A 4 17.96 7.17 15.85
CA ARG A 4 17.34 6.14 15.01
C ARG A 4 17.09 6.75 13.63
N ARG A 5 17.77 6.21 12.60
CA ARG A 5 17.59 6.66 11.21
C ARG A 5 16.11 6.63 10.86
N ALA A 6 15.62 7.71 10.25
CA ALA A 6 14.24 7.80 9.79
C ALA A 6 13.92 6.62 8.87
N ARG A 7 12.73 6.01 9.05
CA ARG A 7 12.24 4.98 8.15
C ARG A 7 11.95 5.63 6.80
N VAL A 8 12.66 5.21 5.76
CA VAL A 8 12.44 5.67 4.39
C VAL A 8 11.90 4.50 3.57
N PRO A 9 10.71 4.62 2.96
CA PRO A 9 10.18 3.57 2.12
C PRO A 9 11.04 3.44 0.86
N VAL A 10 11.27 2.20 0.40
CA VAL A 10 12.00 1.93 -0.86
C VAL A 10 11.35 2.64 -2.06
N LYS A 11 10.02 2.80 -2.03
CA LYS A 11 9.26 3.57 -3.00
C LYS A 11 8.07 4.26 -2.33
N PRO A 12 7.83 5.56 -2.58
CA PRO A 12 6.65 6.25 -2.06
C PRO A 12 5.35 5.54 -2.46
N GLY A 13 4.42 5.45 -1.51
CA GLY A 13 3.08 4.92 -1.75
C GLY A 13 2.95 3.39 -1.81
N TYR A 14 4.02 2.63 -1.52
CA TYR A 14 3.99 1.16 -1.46
C TYR A 14 3.77 0.63 -0.03
N PHE A 15 4.18 1.38 0.98
CA PHE A 15 4.12 0.95 2.38
C PHE A 15 3.57 2.07 3.27
N THR A 16 2.91 1.70 4.37
CA THR A 16 2.75 2.62 5.50
C THR A 16 4.11 2.90 6.13
N VAL A 17 4.29 4.09 6.70
CA VAL A 17 5.50 4.47 7.44
C VAL A 17 5.07 4.90 8.83
N PRO A 18 4.89 3.94 9.77
CA PRO A 18 4.46 4.28 11.12
C PRO A 18 5.62 4.93 11.89
N ASP A 19 5.28 5.92 12.71
CA ASP A 19 6.22 6.61 13.60
C ASP A 19 6.75 5.66 14.68
N ASP A 20 5.89 4.74 15.16
CA ASP A 20 6.25 3.76 16.17
C ASP A 20 7.27 2.72 15.62
N PRO A 21 8.45 2.59 16.24
CA PRO A 21 9.40 1.50 16.03
C PRO A 21 8.86 0.09 16.00
N VAL A 22 7.92 -0.23 16.88
CA VAL A 22 7.46 -1.61 17.03
C VAL A 22 6.32 -1.93 16.08
N GLU A 23 5.64 -0.91 15.54
CA GLU A 23 4.62 -1.10 14.53
C GLU A 23 5.27 -1.49 13.18
N PRO A 24 4.88 -2.64 12.58
CA PRO A 24 5.36 -3.04 11.28
C PRO A 24 4.67 -2.24 10.16
N PRO A 25 5.39 -1.88 9.09
CA PRO A 25 4.78 -1.29 7.91
C PRO A 25 3.83 -2.30 7.23
N ARG A 26 2.78 -1.79 6.58
CA ARG A 26 1.82 -2.57 5.79
C ARG A 26 1.92 -2.23 4.32
N LEU A 27 1.63 -3.20 3.45
CA LEU A 27 1.55 -2.98 2.01
C LEU A 27 0.33 -2.11 1.67
N LEU A 28 0.55 -1.09 0.84
CA LEU A 28 -0.51 -0.27 0.28
C LEU A 28 -0.92 -0.87 -1.07
N GLY A 29 -1.96 -1.70 -1.04
CA GLY A 29 -2.59 -2.32 -2.20
C GLY A 29 -3.94 -1.70 -2.53
N SER A 30 -4.62 -2.27 -3.53
CA SER A 30 -5.99 -1.90 -3.87
C SER A 30 -6.86 -3.14 -4.07
N ARG A 31 -8.13 -3.06 -3.70
CA ARG A 31 -9.16 -4.08 -3.95
C ARG A 31 -10.16 -3.58 -4.99
N CYS A 32 -10.54 -4.42 -5.95
CA CYS A 32 -11.63 -4.11 -6.87
C CYS A 32 -12.99 -4.31 -6.19
N ARG A 33 -13.86 -3.30 -6.22
CA ARG A 33 -15.21 -3.38 -5.65
C ARG A 33 -16.16 -4.27 -6.45
N ASP A 34 -15.90 -4.46 -7.73
CA ASP A 34 -16.80 -5.23 -8.61
C ASP A 34 -16.47 -6.72 -8.65
N CYS A 35 -15.19 -7.11 -8.60
CA CYS A 35 -14.78 -8.51 -8.67
C CYS A 35 -14.01 -9.03 -7.45
N GLY A 36 -13.71 -8.17 -6.47
CA GLY A 36 -13.03 -8.54 -5.22
C GLY A 36 -11.53 -8.81 -5.34
N GLU A 37 -10.94 -8.66 -6.53
CA GLU A 37 -9.51 -8.96 -6.75
C GLU A 37 -8.61 -7.94 -6.03
N HIS A 38 -7.53 -8.43 -5.43
CA HIS A 38 -6.56 -7.60 -4.71
C HIS A 38 -5.29 -7.42 -5.56
N PHE A 39 -4.72 -6.21 -5.51
CA PHE A 39 -3.52 -5.88 -6.26
C PHE A 39 -2.50 -5.15 -5.39
N PHE A 40 -1.23 -5.41 -5.69
CA PHE A 40 -0.12 -4.60 -5.23
C PHE A 40 0.79 -4.26 -6.43
N PRO A 41 1.22 -3.00 -6.60
CA PRO A 41 0.85 -1.80 -5.82
C PRO A 41 -0.60 -1.37 -6.11
N ARG A 42 -1.07 -0.28 -5.47
CA ARG A 42 -2.36 0.37 -5.78
C ARG A 42 -2.51 0.65 -7.28
N ARG A 43 -3.73 0.45 -7.78
CA ARG A 43 -4.09 0.68 -9.18
C ARG A 43 -5.40 1.44 -9.27
N ALA A 44 -5.56 2.27 -10.29
CA ALA A 44 -6.83 2.91 -10.64
C ALA A 44 -7.77 1.96 -11.43
N ILE A 45 -7.21 0.95 -12.10
CA ILE A 45 -7.96 0.03 -12.95
C ILE A 45 -7.62 -1.42 -12.58
N CYS A 46 -8.66 -2.22 -12.38
CA CYS A 46 -8.57 -3.66 -12.12
C CYS A 46 -8.02 -4.40 -13.34
N ALA A 47 -6.90 -5.13 -13.17
CA ALA A 47 -6.29 -5.88 -14.27
C ALA A 47 -7.10 -7.12 -14.71
N LYS A 48 -8.09 -7.54 -13.91
CA LYS A 48 -8.89 -8.73 -14.16
C LYS A 48 -10.18 -8.44 -14.91
N CYS A 49 -10.93 -7.42 -14.47
CA CYS A 49 -12.25 -7.10 -15.03
C CYS A 49 -12.31 -5.70 -15.68
N MET A 50 -11.19 -4.97 -15.77
CA MET A 50 -11.09 -3.63 -16.34
C MET A 50 -11.96 -2.54 -15.68
N SER A 51 -12.55 -2.83 -14.52
CA SER A 51 -13.29 -1.84 -13.73
C SER A 51 -12.35 -0.75 -13.19
N GLU A 52 -12.84 0.49 -13.18
CA GLU A 52 -12.22 1.66 -12.54
C GLU A 52 -12.59 1.79 -11.05
N ARG A 53 -13.42 0.87 -10.52
CA ARG A 53 -13.88 0.89 -9.11
C ARG A 53 -12.91 0.15 -8.19
N THR A 54 -11.68 0.65 -8.05
CA THR A 54 -10.72 0.17 -7.05
C THR A 54 -10.72 1.04 -5.79
N GLU A 55 -10.41 0.44 -4.64
CA GLU A 55 -10.29 1.10 -3.34
C GLU A 55 -9.06 0.58 -2.59
N ASP A 56 -8.62 1.30 -1.56
CA ASP A 56 -7.46 0.97 -0.72
C ASP A 56 -7.84 -0.04 0.39
#